data_AF-A0A9R1S0W4-F1
#
_entry.id   AF-A0A9R1S0W4-F1
#
_cell.length_a   1.000
_cell.length_b   1.000
_cell.length_c   1.000
_cell.angle_alpha   90.00
_cell.angle_beta   90.00
_cell.angle_gamma   90.00
#
_symmetry.space_group_name_H-M   'P 1'
#
loop_
_entity.id
_entity.type
_entity.pdbx_description
1 polymer ?
#
loop_
_entity_poly.entity_id
_entity_poly.type
_entity_poly.pdbx_seq_one_letter_code
_entity_poly.pdbx_strand_id
1 'polypeptide(L)'
;MKETGLDSYRFSISWSRLIPKGRGEVNPKGVGYYNNLINELLDHGIQPHATIFQYDLPQILEDEYGGWLNPQIIDDFTAYADVCFREFGDRVTNWTTLNEPNALVSVGYDAGIGPPGRCSKPFGFADCSCGDSVNEPYVVAHNCLLAHSSAVSLYRRKYQTKQHGLIGMNICINNILPYTNSTEDIAAAKRAQAFYTGW
;
A
#
# COMPACT_ATOMS: atom_id res chain seq x y z
N MET A 1 -11.65 14.50 -15.67
CA MET A 1 -12.10 13.09 -15.54
C MET A 1 -13.36 12.84 -16.34
N LYS A 2 -14.44 13.58 -16.10
CA LYS A 2 -15.68 13.46 -16.89
C LYS A 2 -15.47 13.80 -18.37
N GLU A 3 -14.87 14.95 -18.67
CA GLU A 3 -14.63 15.40 -20.05
C GLU A 3 -13.73 14.46 -20.86
N THR A 4 -12.82 13.76 -20.18
CA THR A 4 -11.93 12.75 -20.77
C THR A 4 -12.63 11.39 -20.96
N GLY A 5 -13.88 11.23 -20.50
CA GLY A 5 -14.65 10.01 -20.66
C GLY A 5 -14.16 8.82 -19.84
N LEU A 6 -13.62 9.05 -18.63
CA LEU A 6 -13.14 7.96 -17.76
C LEU A 6 -14.31 7.29 -17.02
N ASP A 7 -14.34 5.95 -17.02
CA ASP A 7 -15.34 5.17 -16.30
C ASP A 7 -15.07 5.06 -14.79
N SER A 8 -13.80 5.16 -14.39
CA SER A 8 -13.36 5.01 -13.01
C SER A 8 -12.21 5.95 -12.67
N TYR A 9 -12.07 6.24 -11.39
CA TYR A 9 -10.95 7.01 -10.86
C TYR A 9 -10.34 6.33 -9.65
N ARG A 10 -9.05 6.00 -9.77
CA ARG A 10 -8.25 5.45 -8.68
C ARG A 10 -7.59 6.58 -7.89
N PHE A 11 -7.84 6.61 -6.58
CA PHE A 11 -7.19 7.54 -5.64
C PHE A 11 -6.74 6.78 -4.38
N SER A 12 -5.99 7.46 -3.51
CA SER A 12 -5.64 6.93 -2.18
C SER A 12 -6.27 7.75 -1.05
N ILE A 13 -6.58 7.05 0.04
CA ILE A 13 -7.01 7.66 1.29
C ILE A 13 -5.75 7.86 2.14
N SER A 14 -5.56 9.07 2.65
CA SER A 14 -4.37 9.40 3.43
C SER A 14 -4.57 8.96 4.87
N TRP A 15 -3.74 8.04 5.36
CA TRP A 15 -3.86 7.50 6.72
C TRP A 15 -3.71 8.63 7.75
N SER A 16 -2.64 9.42 7.65
CA SER A 16 -2.39 10.54 8.56
C SER A 16 -3.44 11.67 8.47
N ARG A 17 -4.18 11.78 7.36
CA ARG A 17 -5.32 12.70 7.27
C ARG A 17 -6.54 12.16 8.00
N LEU A 18 -6.82 10.87 7.84
CA LEU A 18 -8.01 10.22 8.38
C LEU A 18 -7.87 9.95 9.88
N ILE A 19 -6.68 9.52 10.32
CA ILE A 19 -6.34 9.21 11.71
C ILE A 19 -5.00 9.88 12.03
N PRO A 20 -4.99 11.15 12.49
CA PRO A 20 -3.76 11.95 12.62
C PRO A 20 -2.68 11.38 13.54
N LYS A 21 -3.08 10.62 14.56
CA LYS A 21 -2.16 9.96 15.49
C LYS A 21 -1.83 8.52 15.07
N GLY A 22 -2.15 8.13 13.84
CA GLY A 22 -2.07 6.75 13.35
C GLY A 22 -3.13 5.81 13.93
N ARG A 23 -3.55 6.05 15.18
CA ARG A 23 -4.58 5.32 15.92
C ARG A 23 -5.59 6.27 16.56
N GLY A 24 -6.71 5.70 17.01
CA GLY A 24 -7.70 6.39 17.84
C GLY A 24 -8.70 7.20 17.03
N GLU A 25 -8.87 8.47 17.39
CA GLU A 25 -9.95 9.31 16.87
C GLU A 25 -9.82 9.58 15.37
N VAL A 26 -10.93 9.36 14.67
CA VAL A 26 -11.08 9.68 13.25
C VAL A 26 -11.27 11.18 13.09
N ASN A 27 -10.53 11.79 12.18
CA ASN A 27 -10.67 13.20 11.84
C ASN A 27 -11.92 13.42 10.97
N PRO A 28 -12.98 14.07 11.49
CA PRO A 28 -14.23 14.25 10.75
C PRO A 28 -14.05 15.11 9.49
N LYS A 29 -13.06 16.03 9.47
CA LYS A 29 -12.74 16.81 8.27
C LYS A 29 -12.09 15.95 7.19
N GLY A 30 -11.29 14.96 7.59
CA GLY A 30 -10.72 13.97 6.68
C GLY A 30 -11.82 13.13 6.03
N VAL A 31 -12.76 12.64 6.84
CA VAL A 31 -13.95 11.92 6.36
C VAL A 31 -14.78 12.78 5.40
N GLY A 32 -15.05 14.04 5.77
CA GLY A 32 -15.80 14.98 4.93
C GLY A 32 -15.14 15.21 3.57
N TYR A 33 -13.82 15.35 3.53
CA TYR A 33 -13.08 15.50 2.27
C TYR A 33 -13.29 14.30 1.33
N TYR A 34 -13.07 13.08 1.83
CA TYR A 34 -13.20 11.87 1.01
C TYR A 34 -14.66 11.59 0.62
N ASN A 35 -15.62 11.87 1.49
CA ASN A 35 -17.04 11.79 1.15
C ASN A 35 -17.41 12.75 0.02
N ASN A 36 -16.93 13.99 0.06
CA ASN A 36 -17.18 14.95 -1.00
C ASN A 36 -16.57 14.48 -2.34
N LEU A 37 -15.34 13.98 -2.32
CA LEU A 37 -14.70 13.43 -3.52
C LEU A 37 -15.47 12.24 -4.09
N ILE A 38 -15.84 11.28 -3.24
CA ILE A 38 -16.57 10.07 -3.64
C ILE A 38 -17.94 10.42 -4.22
N ASN A 39 -18.69 11.31 -3.56
CA ASN A 39 -19.99 11.76 -4.05
C ASN A 39 -19.86 12.47 -5.39
N GLU A 40 -18.90 13.39 -5.52
CA GLU A 40 -18.67 14.13 -6.77
C GLU A 40 -18.32 13.20 -7.94
N LEU A 41 -17.54 12.13 -7.70
CA LEU A 41 -17.25 11.11 -8.72
C LEU A 41 -18.52 10.37 -9.14
N LEU A 42 -19.32 9.93 -8.18
CA LEU A 42 -20.54 9.17 -8.44
C LEU A 42 -21.63 10.01 -9.14
N ASP A 43 -21.79 11.28 -8.75
CA ASP A 43 -22.69 12.23 -9.42
C ASP A 43 -22.32 12.43 -10.90
N HIS A 44 -21.06 12.15 -11.23
CA HIS A 44 -20.49 12.19 -12.56
C HIS A 44 -20.42 10.83 -13.26
N GLY A 45 -20.96 9.76 -12.66
CA GLY A 45 -20.95 8.41 -13.20
C GLY A 45 -19.57 7.74 -13.18
N ILE A 46 -18.61 8.28 -12.44
CA ILE A 46 -17.24 7.77 -12.34
C ILE A 46 -17.14 6.86 -11.12
N GLN A 47 -16.72 5.61 -11.31
CA GLN A 47 -16.58 4.66 -10.21
C GLN A 47 -15.34 4.98 -9.34
N PRO A 48 -15.52 5.15 -8.01
CA PRO A 48 -14.41 5.39 -7.10
C PRO A 48 -13.65 4.09 -6.78
N HIS A 49 -12.35 4.07 -7.08
CA HIS A 49 -11.45 2.96 -6.74
C HIS A 49 -10.46 3.45 -5.68
N ALA A 50 -10.61 2.99 -4.43
CA ALA A 50 -9.82 3.52 -3.32
C ALA A 50 -8.62 2.62 -2.98
N THR A 51 -7.46 3.22 -2.88
CA THR A 51 -6.25 2.62 -2.30
C THR A 51 -6.15 3.03 -0.83
N ILE A 52 -6.07 2.06 0.07
CA ILE A 52 -6.03 2.31 1.52
C ILE A 52 -4.66 2.88 1.91
N PHE A 53 -3.57 2.34 1.38
CA PHE A 53 -2.22 2.82 1.69
C PHE A 53 -1.35 3.00 0.44
N GLN A 54 -0.71 4.17 0.37
CA GLN A 54 0.19 4.56 -0.72
C GLN A 54 1.36 5.39 -0.17
N TYR A 55 2.25 4.71 0.56
CA TYR A 55 3.52 5.23 1.06
C TYR A 55 3.38 6.41 2.04
N ASP A 56 2.21 6.53 2.67
CA ASP A 56 1.80 7.69 3.45
C ASP A 56 1.65 7.33 4.95
N LEU A 57 2.55 6.49 5.45
CA LEU A 57 2.55 6.03 6.83
C LEU A 57 2.56 7.23 7.78
N PRO A 58 1.66 7.30 8.78
CA PRO A 58 1.73 8.33 9.80
C PRO A 58 3.08 8.30 10.53
N GLN A 59 3.81 9.41 10.51
CA GLN A 59 5.17 9.51 11.07
C GLN A 59 5.23 9.05 12.54
N ILE A 60 4.17 9.27 13.32
CA ILE A 60 4.10 8.83 14.72
C ILE A 60 4.26 7.31 14.88
N LEU A 61 3.80 6.51 13.91
CA LEU A 61 3.96 5.05 13.93
C LEU A 61 5.40 4.63 13.56
N GLU A 62 6.04 5.38 12.66
CA GLU A 62 7.45 5.23 12.35
C GLU A 62 8.31 5.57 13.57
N ASP A 63 8.03 6.69 14.24
CA ASP A 63 8.78 7.17 15.41
C ASP A 63 8.63 6.24 16.63
N GLU A 64 7.45 5.67 16.84
CA GLU A 64 7.15 4.86 18.03
C GLU A 64 7.78 3.47 17.96
N TYR A 65 7.78 2.83 16.79
CA TYR A 65 8.20 1.42 16.69
C TYR A 65 8.88 1.04 15.36
N GLY A 66 9.16 2.00 14.47
CA GLY A 66 9.77 1.74 13.16
C GLY A 66 8.79 1.26 12.09
N GLY A 67 7.49 1.58 12.26
CA GLY A 67 6.50 1.39 11.21
C GLY A 67 6.44 -0.04 10.68
N TRP A 68 6.72 -0.21 9.38
CA TRP A 68 6.63 -1.53 8.73
C TRP A 68 7.66 -2.56 9.20
N LEU A 69 8.67 -2.16 9.96
CA LEU A 69 9.63 -3.09 10.57
C LEU A 69 9.06 -3.85 11.77
N ASN A 70 7.93 -3.40 12.33
CA ASN A 70 7.35 -4.00 13.52
C ASN A 70 6.01 -4.66 13.21
N PRO A 71 5.73 -5.88 13.72
CA PRO A 71 4.46 -6.56 13.50
C PRO A 71 3.24 -5.81 14.04
N GLN A 72 3.40 -4.86 14.98
CA GLN A 72 2.31 -4.01 15.47
C GLN A 72 1.60 -3.23 14.35
N ILE A 73 2.30 -2.94 13.24
CA ILE A 73 1.70 -2.28 12.07
C ILE A 73 0.51 -3.04 11.48
N ILE A 74 0.46 -4.37 11.66
CA ILE A 74 -0.60 -5.23 11.11
C ILE A 74 -1.95 -4.87 11.73
N ASP A 75 -1.99 -4.74 13.05
CA ASP A 75 -3.21 -4.39 13.78
C ASP A 75 -3.62 -2.94 13.51
N ASP A 76 -2.67 -2.02 13.44
CA ASP A 76 -2.92 -0.61 13.17
C ASP A 76 -3.45 -0.38 11.76
N PHE A 77 -2.83 -1.03 10.77
CA PHE A 77 -3.30 -0.99 9.39
C PHE A 77 -4.70 -1.62 9.27
N THR A 78 -4.95 -2.72 10.00
CA THR A 78 -6.28 -3.37 10.01
C THR A 78 -7.34 -2.44 10.59
N ALA A 79 -7.02 -1.73 11.69
CA ALA A 79 -7.92 -0.76 12.30
C ALA A 79 -8.18 0.44 11.38
N TYR A 80 -7.13 0.95 10.71
CA TYR A 80 -7.27 1.99 9.69
C TYR A 80 -8.15 1.55 8.51
N ALA A 81 -7.92 0.35 7.99
CA ALA A 81 -8.76 -0.24 6.94
C ALA A 81 -10.23 -0.39 7.40
N ASP A 82 -10.48 -0.79 8.66
CA ASP A 82 -11.83 -0.87 9.23
C ASP A 82 -12.56 0.49 9.17
N VAL A 83 -11.85 1.59 9.45
CA VAL A 83 -12.40 2.95 9.29
C VAL A 83 -12.73 3.21 7.83
N CYS A 84 -11.82 2.97 6.90
CA CYS A 84 -12.07 3.17 5.47
C CYS A 84 -13.32 2.41 4.98
N PHE A 85 -13.45 1.13 5.35
CA PHE A 85 -14.60 0.31 4.96
C PHE A 85 -15.91 0.78 5.59
N ARG A 86 -15.87 1.19 6.87
CA ARG A 86 -17.05 1.67 7.58
C ARG A 86 -17.55 3.01 7.04
N GLU A 87 -16.64 3.96 6.80
CA GLU A 87 -17.00 5.33 6.43
C GLU A 87 -17.34 5.48 4.94
N PHE A 88 -16.76 4.65 4.07
CA PHE A 88 -16.84 4.85 2.61
C PHE A 88 -17.32 3.63 1.82
N GLY A 89 -17.36 2.45 2.43
CA GLY A 89 -17.65 1.20 1.72
C GLY A 89 -19.11 1.02 1.29
N ASP A 90 -20.00 1.94 1.66
CA ASP A 90 -21.36 2.01 1.08
C ASP A 90 -21.35 2.47 -0.38
N ARG A 91 -20.29 3.18 -0.80
CA ARG A 91 -20.14 3.80 -2.14
C ARG A 91 -18.88 3.35 -2.87
N VAL A 92 -17.83 2.96 -2.15
CA VAL A 92 -16.59 2.43 -2.73
C VAL A 92 -16.67 0.91 -2.84
N THR A 93 -16.70 0.42 -4.07
CA THR A 93 -16.82 -1.02 -4.38
C THR A 93 -15.52 -1.67 -4.83
N ASN A 94 -14.46 -0.90 -5.09
CA ASN A 94 -13.16 -1.43 -5.50
C ASN A 94 -12.05 -0.93 -4.56
N TRP A 95 -11.49 -1.86 -3.79
CA TRP A 95 -10.48 -1.60 -2.76
C TRP A 95 -9.12 -2.17 -3.16
N THR A 96 -8.09 -1.32 -3.10
CA THR A 96 -6.69 -1.74 -3.07
C THR A 96 -6.18 -1.55 -1.65
N THR A 97 -5.69 -2.60 -1.01
CA THR A 97 -5.08 -2.52 0.33
C THR A 97 -3.77 -1.72 0.30
N LEU A 98 -2.76 -2.25 -0.39
CA LEU A 98 -1.43 -1.68 -0.53
C LEU A 98 -1.15 -1.41 -2.00
N ASN A 99 -0.61 -0.22 -2.30
CA ASN A 99 0.02 0.05 -3.59
C ASN A 99 1.47 -0.43 -3.58
N GLU A 100 1.80 -1.35 -4.48
CA GLU A 100 3.17 -1.73 -4.85
C GLU A 100 4.10 -1.97 -3.65
N PRO A 101 3.75 -2.89 -2.73
CA PRO A 101 4.59 -3.18 -1.56
C PRO A 101 6.02 -3.63 -1.96
N ASN A 102 6.17 -4.27 -3.12
CA ASN A 102 7.48 -4.63 -3.67
C ASN A 102 8.34 -3.41 -4.01
N ALA A 103 7.73 -2.34 -4.53
CA ALA A 103 8.41 -1.09 -4.77
C ALA A 103 8.68 -0.34 -3.46
N LEU A 104 7.71 -0.25 -2.53
CA LEU A 104 7.92 0.31 -1.18
C LEU A 104 9.16 -0.27 -0.50
N VAL A 105 9.27 -1.58 -0.51
CA VAL A 105 10.39 -2.30 0.09
C VAL A 105 11.71 -1.91 -0.59
N SER A 106 11.75 -1.99 -1.92
CA SER A 106 12.94 -1.70 -2.71
C SER A 106 13.40 -0.24 -2.53
N VAL A 107 12.49 0.72 -2.55
CA VAL A 107 12.85 2.15 -2.47
C VAL A 107 13.09 2.63 -1.05
N GLY A 108 12.37 2.09 -0.06
CA GLY A 108 12.38 2.59 1.32
C GLY A 108 13.39 1.90 2.24
N TYR A 109 13.72 0.63 1.98
CA TYR A 109 14.49 -0.22 2.90
C TYR A 109 15.69 -0.94 2.26
N ASP A 110 15.84 -0.88 0.93
CA ASP A 110 17.03 -1.37 0.23
C ASP A 110 17.83 -0.21 -0.38
N ALA A 111 17.21 0.54 -1.30
CA ALA A 111 17.84 1.69 -1.97
C ALA A 111 17.89 2.96 -1.10
N GLY A 112 16.99 3.09 -0.12
CA GLY A 112 16.88 4.24 0.79
C GLY A 112 16.48 5.57 0.14
N ILE A 113 15.97 5.57 -1.10
CA ILE A 113 15.56 6.80 -1.81
C ILE A 113 14.14 7.26 -1.48
N GLY A 114 13.30 6.35 -1.01
CA GLY A 114 11.96 6.63 -0.54
C GLY A 114 11.89 6.61 0.99
N PRO A 115 10.84 7.17 1.59
CA PRO A 115 10.65 7.10 3.04
C PRO A 115 10.55 5.62 3.51
N PRO A 116 11.10 5.27 4.69
CA PRO A 116 11.79 6.15 5.65
C PRO A 116 13.27 6.42 5.34
N GLY A 117 13.80 5.90 4.23
CA GLY A 117 15.16 6.21 3.76
C GLY A 117 16.24 5.32 4.37
N ARG A 118 15.94 4.03 4.59
CA ARG A 118 16.84 3.08 5.25
C ARG A 118 17.59 2.23 4.21
N CYS A 119 18.89 2.06 4.43
CA CYS A 119 19.77 1.28 3.54
C CYS A 119 21.14 0.99 4.21
N SER A 120 21.94 0.10 3.63
CA SER A 120 23.27 -0.29 4.15
C SER A 120 24.43 0.13 3.27
N LYS A 121 25.45 0.80 3.86
CA LYS A 121 26.72 1.09 3.17
C LYS A 121 27.47 -0.19 2.75
N PRO A 122 28.24 -0.16 1.64
CA PRO A 122 28.41 0.95 0.69
C PRO A 122 27.29 1.05 -0.38
N PHE A 123 26.22 0.28 -0.23
CA PHE A 123 25.12 0.18 -1.19
C PHE A 123 23.97 1.14 -0.82
N GLY A 124 23.03 1.34 -1.74
CA GLY A 124 21.98 2.36 -1.62
C GLY A 124 22.35 3.69 -2.27
N PHE A 125 21.37 4.59 -2.35
CA PHE A 125 21.46 5.85 -3.12
C PHE A 125 21.19 7.10 -2.27
N ALA A 126 21.13 6.96 -0.94
CA ALA A 126 20.86 8.04 0.02
C ALA A 126 21.82 7.97 1.22
N ASP A 127 21.52 8.71 2.30
CA ASP A 127 22.27 8.59 3.56
C ASP A 127 21.94 7.26 4.26
N CYS A 128 22.66 6.21 3.86
CA CYS A 128 22.59 4.87 4.43
C CYS A 128 23.32 4.77 5.78
N SER A 129 23.12 5.76 6.66
CA SER A 129 23.66 5.78 8.01
C SER A 129 22.89 4.85 8.96
N CYS A 130 21.67 4.44 8.57
CA CYS A 130 20.84 3.48 9.28
C CYS A 130 20.11 2.54 8.32
N GLY A 131 19.79 1.33 8.80
CA GLY A 131 19.10 0.30 8.02
C GLY A 131 19.94 -0.95 7.81
N ASP A 132 19.27 -2.00 7.35
CA ASP A 132 19.87 -3.28 6.98
C ASP A 132 19.22 -3.79 5.68
N SER A 133 19.82 -3.45 4.53
CA SER A 133 19.34 -3.85 3.20
C SER A 133 19.31 -5.37 3.00
N VAL A 134 19.96 -6.15 3.87
CA VAL A 134 19.94 -7.63 3.80
C VAL A 134 18.73 -8.20 4.55
N ASN A 135 18.20 -7.54 5.57
CA ASN A 135 17.15 -8.09 6.43
C ASN A 135 15.85 -7.29 6.40
N GLU A 136 15.93 -5.95 6.49
CA GLU A 136 14.77 -5.07 6.59
C GLU A 136 13.79 -5.20 5.42
N PRO A 137 14.23 -5.30 4.16
CA PRO A 137 13.32 -5.50 3.03
C PRO A 137 12.37 -6.69 3.22
N TYR A 138 12.89 -7.82 3.71
CA TYR A 138 12.11 -9.04 3.91
C TYR A 138 11.14 -8.92 5.08
N VAL A 139 11.54 -8.25 6.18
CA VAL A 139 10.67 -7.99 7.33
C VAL A 139 9.49 -7.09 6.91
N VAL A 140 9.77 -6.03 6.16
CA VAL A 140 8.75 -5.10 5.65
C VAL A 140 7.80 -5.81 4.68
N ALA A 141 8.34 -6.57 3.71
CA ALA A 141 7.52 -7.35 2.78
C ALA A 141 6.59 -8.32 3.53
N HIS A 142 7.12 -9.02 4.54
CA HIS A 142 6.35 -9.95 5.37
C HIS A 142 5.19 -9.24 6.10
N ASN A 143 5.48 -8.13 6.78
CA ASN A 143 4.45 -7.37 7.50
C ASN A 143 3.41 -6.75 6.55
N CYS A 144 3.80 -6.29 5.37
CA CYS A 144 2.88 -5.84 4.33
C CYS A 144 1.90 -6.97 3.91
N LEU A 145 2.41 -8.18 3.65
CA LEU A 145 1.57 -9.33 3.28
C LEU A 145 0.62 -9.74 4.40
N LEU A 146 1.08 -9.73 5.66
CA LEU A 146 0.22 -10.01 6.82
C LEU A 146 -0.84 -8.94 7.02
N ALA A 147 -0.49 -7.66 6.90
CA ALA A 147 -1.42 -6.54 6.98
C ALA A 147 -2.47 -6.59 5.86
N HIS A 148 -2.07 -6.90 4.63
CA HIS A 148 -2.98 -7.18 3.52
C HIS A 148 -3.96 -8.31 3.87
N SER A 149 -3.44 -9.47 4.30
CA SER A 149 -4.25 -10.64 4.65
C SER A 149 -5.26 -10.33 5.76
N SER A 150 -4.82 -9.61 6.79
CA SER A 150 -5.67 -9.19 7.90
C SER A 150 -6.81 -8.27 7.45
N ALA A 151 -6.50 -7.22 6.67
CA ALA A 151 -7.50 -6.30 6.13
C ALA A 151 -8.50 -6.99 5.17
N VAL A 152 -8.02 -7.89 4.30
CA VAL A 152 -8.89 -8.69 3.42
C VAL A 152 -9.79 -9.61 4.24
N SER A 153 -9.25 -10.28 5.25
CA SER A 153 -10.01 -11.15 6.14
C SER A 153 -11.10 -10.39 6.89
N LEU A 154 -10.80 -9.17 7.36
CA LEU A 154 -11.79 -8.27 7.96
C LEU A 154 -12.88 -7.89 6.95
N TYR A 155 -12.49 -7.43 5.75
CA TYR A 155 -13.43 -7.00 4.71
C TYR A 155 -14.41 -8.12 4.34
N ARG A 156 -13.89 -9.31 4.02
CA ARG A 156 -14.69 -10.47 3.62
C ARG A 156 -15.69 -10.90 4.70
N ARG A 157 -15.29 -10.87 5.97
CA ARG A 157 -16.13 -11.31 7.09
C ARG A 157 -17.20 -10.28 7.49
N LYS A 158 -16.85 -9.00 7.50
CA LYS A 158 -17.69 -7.94 8.10
C LYS A 158 -18.45 -7.10 7.07
N TYR A 159 -17.89 -6.91 5.88
CA TYR A 159 -18.32 -5.88 4.94
C TYR A 159 -18.75 -6.41 3.57
N GLN A 160 -18.05 -7.41 3.01
CA GLN A 160 -18.23 -7.82 1.61
C GLN A 160 -19.65 -8.28 1.28
N THR A 161 -20.33 -8.99 2.19
CA THR A 161 -21.72 -9.44 1.96
C THR A 161 -22.72 -8.30 1.92
N LYS A 162 -22.43 -7.17 2.57
CA LYS A 162 -23.31 -5.99 2.64
C LYS A 162 -22.96 -4.94 1.59
N GLN A 163 -21.68 -4.78 1.30
CA GLN A 163 -21.15 -3.73 0.43
C GLN A 163 -20.93 -4.23 -1.00
N HIS A 164 -20.90 -5.55 -1.22
CA HIS A 164 -20.75 -6.19 -2.53
C HIS A 164 -19.50 -5.75 -3.31
N GLY A 165 -18.48 -5.21 -2.62
CA GLY A 165 -17.24 -4.77 -3.24
C GLY A 165 -16.19 -5.87 -3.40
N LEU A 166 -15.14 -5.51 -4.12
CA LEU A 166 -13.93 -6.28 -4.37
C LEU A 166 -12.77 -5.66 -3.61
N ILE A 167 -11.85 -6.52 -3.16
CA ILE A 167 -10.64 -6.10 -2.46
C ILE A 167 -9.43 -6.88 -2.97
N GLY A 168 -8.33 -6.17 -3.20
CA GLY A 168 -7.08 -6.72 -3.69
C GLY A 168 -5.87 -5.89 -3.29
N MET A 169 -4.77 -6.10 -4.00
CA MET A 169 -3.49 -5.42 -3.84
C MET A 169 -2.89 -5.18 -5.23
N ASN A 170 -2.20 -4.06 -5.40
CA ASN A 170 -1.55 -3.74 -6.67
C ASN A 170 -0.06 -4.01 -6.53
N ILE A 171 0.52 -4.75 -7.48
CA ILE A 171 1.94 -5.08 -7.51
C ILE A 171 2.58 -4.35 -8.68
N CYS A 172 3.75 -3.74 -8.47
CA CYS A 172 4.52 -3.14 -9.56
C CYS A 172 5.17 -4.27 -10.36
N ILE A 173 4.88 -4.37 -11.66
CA ILE A 173 5.40 -5.45 -12.49
C ILE A 173 6.41 -4.88 -13.49
N ASN A 174 7.63 -5.41 -13.44
CA ASN A 174 8.65 -5.16 -14.46
C ASN A 174 8.60 -6.27 -15.50
N ASN A 175 8.68 -5.90 -16.79
CA ASN A 175 8.86 -6.88 -17.85
C ASN A 175 10.34 -7.27 -17.94
N ILE A 176 10.70 -8.40 -17.32
CA ILE A 176 12.10 -8.87 -17.26
C ILE A 176 12.37 -9.87 -18.37
N LEU A 177 13.28 -9.50 -19.27
CA LEU A 177 13.70 -10.33 -20.40
C LEU A 177 15.13 -10.84 -20.20
N PRO A 178 15.46 -12.05 -20.69
CA PRO A 178 16.84 -12.53 -20.67
C PRO A 178 17.72 -11.66 -21.59
N TYR A 179 18.96 -11.42 -21.18
CA TYR A 179 19.89 -10.59 -21.96
C TYR A 179 20.32 -11.26 -23.27
N THR A 180 20.51 -12.58 -23.24
CA THR A 180 20.74 -13.44 -24.42
C THR A 180 19.88 -14.70 -24.37
N ASN A 181 19.96 -15.54 -25.41
CA ASN A 181 19.31 -16.85 -25.45
C ASN A 181 20.06 -17.94 -24.67
N SER A 182 21.05 -17.58 -23.86
CA SER A 182 21.76 -18.52 -23.00
C SER A 182 20.83 -19.09 -21.92
N THR A 183 21.13 -20.31 -21.44
CA THR A 183 20.33 -20.92 -20.38
C THR A 183 20.47 -20.14 -19.07
N GLU A 184 21.63 -19.54 -18.85
CA GLU A 184 22.00 -18.73 -17.70
C GLU A 184 21.16 -17.46 -17.62
N ASP A 185 21.02 -16.73 -18.74
CA ASP A 185 20.24 -15.49 -18.79
C ASP A 185 18.75 -15.75 -18.68
N ILE A 186 18.26 -16.85 -19.27
CA ILE A 186 16.87 -17.30 -19.10
C ILE A 186 16.59 -17.62 -17.63
N ALA A 187 17.52 -18.30 -16.95
CA ALA A 187 17.40 -18.58 -15.52
C ALA A 187 17.51 -17.30 -14.68
N ALA A 188 18.37 -16.35 -15.05
CA ALA A 188 18.53 -15.07 -14.36
C ALA A 188 17.26 -14.22 -14.45
N ALA A 189 16.66 -14.09 -15.65
CA ALA A 189 15.41 -13.38 -15.84
C ALA A 189 14.28 -13.97 -14.98
N LYS A 190 14.18 -15.30 -14.90
CA LYS A 190 13.20 -15.98 -14.02
C LYS A 190 13.42 -15.67 -12.54
N ARG A 191 14.68 -15.69 -12.07
CA ARG A 191 15.01 -15.33 -10.67
C ARG A 191 14.64 -13.88 -10.37
N ALA A 192 14.98 -12.96 -11.26
CA ALA A 192 14.65 -11.55 -11.10
C ALA A 192 13.13 -11.32 -11.12
N GLN A 193 12.37 -12.01 -11.99
CA GLN A 193 10.91 -11.95 -11.99
C GLN A 193 10.31 -12.44 -10.67
N ALA A 194 10.80 -13.59 -10.16
CA ALA A 194 10.36 -14.13 -8.89
C ALA A 194 10.65 -13.16 -7.73
N PHE A 195 11.82 -12.51 -7.74
CA PHE A 195 12.24 -11.60 -6.68
C PHE A 195 11.48 -10.26 -6.72
N TYR A 196 11.39 -9.61 -7.88
CA TYR A 196 10.81 -8.27 -7.97
C TYR A 196 9.28 -8.27 -8.04
N THR A 197 8.64 -9.39 -8.39
CA THR A 197 7.18 -9.46 -8.56
C THR A 197 6.52 -10.58 -7.77
N GLY A 198 7.18 -11.74 -7.64
CA GLY A 198 6.55 -12.96 -7.12
C GLY A 198 6.60 -13.16 -5.61
N TRP A 199 7.38 -12.36 -4.87
CA TRP A 199 7.60 -12.55 -3.44
C TRP A 199 6.44 -12.06 -2.54
#